data_AF-A0A1J5SBD3-F1
#
_entry.id   AF-A0A1J5SBD3-F1
#
_cell.length_a   1.000
_cell.length_b   1.000
_cell.length_c   1.000
_cell.angle_alpha   90.00
_cell.angle_beta   90.00
_cell.angle_gamma   90.00
#
_symmetry.space_group_name_H-M   'P 1'
#
loop_
_entity.id
_entity.type
_entity.pdbx_description
1 polymer ?
#
loop_
_entity_poly.entity_id
_entity_poly.type
_entity_poly.pdbx_seq_one_letter_code
_entity_poly.pdbx_strand_id
1 'polypeptide(L)'
;MQEIKTVPDLQNRIEELEFKQTNEWLLLKDDFRSIGQGLQPINLIKNTFREVISKPNLVTSVVVNGIGLATGILAKKILIGSTRNPLTKLLGFIVEIVVAKKIAKKA
;
A
#
# COMPACT_ATOMS: atom_id res chain seq x y z
N MET A 1 -28.75 -24.07 25.07
CA MET A 1 -29.28 -24.69 23.83
C MET A 1 -30.62 -25.29 24.19
N GLN A 2 -31.67 -24.98 23.44
CA GLN A 2 -32.95 -25.65 23.62
C GLN A 2 -32.86 -27.05 22.98
N GLU A 3 -33.29 -28.08 23.71
CA GLU A 3 -33.38 -29.44 23.17
C GLU A 3 -34.53 -29.52 22.16
N ILE A 4 -34.23 -30.00 20.95
CA ILE A 4 -35.23 -30.18 19.90
C ILE A 4 -36.00 -31.46 20.22
N LYS A 5 -37.28 -31.35 20.60
CA LYS A 5 -38.12 -32.51 20.97
C LYS A 5 -39.30 -32.72 20.03
N THR A 6 -39.73 -31.67 19.34
CA THR A 6 -40.93 -31.69 18.50
C THR A 6 -40.71 -30.95 17.17
N VAL A 7 -41.59 -31.18 16.19
CA VAL A 7 -41.54 -30.51 14.87
C VAL A 7 -41.64 -28.97 14.98
N PRO A 8 -42.48 -28.38 15.84
CA PRO A 8 -42.47 -26.94 16.08
C PRO A 8 -41.13 -26.41 16.63
N ASP A 9 -40.44 -27.18 17.47
CA ASP A 9 -39.12 -26.79 17.99
C ASP A 9 -38.08 -26.74 16.86
N LEU A 10 -38.17 -27.66 15.89
CA LEU A 10 -37.34 -27.62 14.69
C LEU A 10 -37.57 -26.35 13.87
N GLN A 11 -38.83 -25.98 13.63
CA GLN A 11 -39.16 -24.79 12.83
C GLN A 11 -38.68 -23.51 13.50
N ASN A 12 -38.95 -23.35 14.80
CA ASN A 12 -38.46 -22.20 15.56
C ASN A 12 -36.93 -22.12 15.55
N ARG A 13 -36.25 -23.27 15.61
CA ARG A 13 -34.79 -23.31 15.57
C ARG A 13 -34.24 -22.97 14.18
N ILE A 14 -34.92 -23.39 13.11
CA ILE A 14 -34.58 -23.01 11.73
C ILE A 14 -34.71 -21.50 11.57
N GLU A 15 -35.82 -20.90 11.99
CA GLU A 15 -36.02 -19.45 11.90
C GLU A 15 -34.96 -18.67 12.70
N GLU A 16 -34.63 -19.12 13.92
CA GLU A 16 -33.57 -18.50 14.72
C GLU A 16 -32.19 -18.59 14.03
N LEU A 17 -31.88 -19.75 13.44
CA LEU A 17 -30.61 -19.98 12.74
C LEU A 17 -30.53 -19.19 11.43
N GLU A 18 -31.62 -19.06 10.68
CA GLU A 18 -31.68 -18.24 9.47
C GLU A 18 -31.51 -16.76 9.79
N PHE A 19 -32.14 -16.29 10.86
CA PHE A 19 -31.96 -14.91 11.35
C PHE A 19 -30.51 -14.67 11.77
N LYS A 20 -29.94 -15.59 12.53
CA LYS A 20 -28.53 -15.51 12.96
C LYS A 20 -27.57 -15.52 11.77
N GLN A 21 -27.77 -16.45 10.82
CA GLN A 21 -26.96 -16.54 9.61
C GLN A 21 -27.01 -15.25 8.79
N THR A 22 -28.21 -14.67 8.63
CA THR A 22 -28.39 -13.40 7.90
C THR A 22 -27.61 -12.26 8.56
N ASN A 23 -27.66 -12.15 9.88
CA ASN A 23 -26.90 -11.13 10.62
C ASN A 23 -25.39 -11.35 10.50
N GLU A 24 -24.92 -12.59 10.67
CA GLU A 24 -23.50 -12.93 10.53
C GLU A 24 -23.00 -12.64 9.12
N TRP A 25 -23.79 -12.94 8.08
CA TRP A 25 -23.46 -12.63 6.69
C TRP A 25 -23.34 -11.13 6.44
N LEU A 26 -24.24 -10.33 7.03
CA LEU A 26 -24.21 -8.87 6.90
C LEU A 26 -22.94 -8.28 7.54
N LEU A 27 -22.57 -8.76 8.74
CA LEU A 27 -21.33 -8.37 9.42
C LEU A 27 -20.10 -8.73 8.60
N LEU A 28 -20.04 -9.97 8.08
CA LEU A 28 -18.92 -10.43 7.26
C LEU A 28 -18.75 -9.58 6.00
N LYS A 29 -19.86 -9.18 5.37
CA LYS A 29 -19.83 -8.32 4.19
C LYS A 29 -19.31 -6.92 4.51
N ASP A 30 -19.63 -6.39 5.68
CA ASP A 30 -19.14 -5.08 6.12
C ASP A 30 -17.65 -5.14 6.46
N ASP A 31 -17.21 -6.18 7.17
CA ASP A 31 -15.79 -6.44 7.44
C ASP A 31 -14.98 -6.57 6.15
N PHE A 32 -15.48 -7.33 5.18
CA PHE A 32 -14.83 -7.47 3.88
C PHE A 32 -14.72 -6.13 3.14
N ARG A 33 -15.76 -5.31 3.19
CA ARG A 33 -15.71 -3.95 2.60
C ARG A 33 -14.70 -3.07 3.33
N SER A 34 -14.65 -3.11 4.65
CA SER A 34 -13.70 -2.34 5.46
C SER A 34 -12.24 -2.75 5.18
N ILE A 35 -11.97 -4.06 5.12
CA ILE A 35 -10.66 -4.59 4.72
C ILE A 35 -10.31 -4.15 3.30
N GLY A 36 -11.25 -4.30 2.36
CA GLY A 36 -11.07 -3.88 0.98
C GLY A 36 -10.73 -2.39 0.88
N GLN A 37 -11.43 -1.54 1.63
CA GLN A 37 -11.12 -0.11 1.73
C GLN A 37 -9.75 0.13 2.36
N GLY A 38 -9.39 -0.53 3.45
CA GLY A 38 -8.07 -0.40 4.09
C GLY A 38 -6.90 -0.77 3.18
N LEU A 39 -7.10 -1.75 2.29
CA LEU A 39 -6.11 -2.19 1.30
C LEU A 39 -6.06 -1.31 0.05
N GLN A 40 -7.00 -0.36 -0.13
CA GLN A 40 -6.92 0.55 -1.26
C GLN A 40 -5.62 1.38 -1.17
N PRO A 41 -4.88 1.53 -2.29
CA PRO A 41 -3.60 2.24 -2.28
C PRO A 41 -3.67 3.63 -1.65
N ILE A 42 -4.78 4.35 -1.84
CA ILE A 42 -4.99 5.67 -1.25
C ILE A 42 -5.03 5.64 0.29
N ASN A 43 -5.65 4.62 0.88
CA ASN A 43 -5.74 4.46 2.33
C ASN A 43 -4.44 3.95 2.92
N LEU A 44 -3.70 3.11 2.20
CA LEU A 44 -2.33 2.72 2.56
C LEU A 44 -1.39 3.94 2.61
N ILE A 45 -1.41 4.78 1.57
CA ILE A 45 -0.61 6.02 1.53
C ILE A 45 -1.02 6.95 2.66
N LYS A 46 -2.33 7.15 2.90
CA LYS A 46 -2.85 8.02 3.96
C LYS A 46 -2.42 7.56 5.35
N ASN A 47 -2.49 6.25 5.62
CA ASN A 47 -2.10 5.68 6.90
C ASN A 47 -0.58 5.79 7.12
N THR A 48 0.22 5.45 6.11
CA THR A 48 1.68 5.60 6.16
C THR A 48 2.09 7.06 6.32
N PHE A 49 1.44 8.00 5.62
CA PHE A 49 1.71 9.43 5.77
C PHE A 49 1.39 9.92 7.18
N ARG A 50 0.24 9.51 7.74
CA ARG A 50 -0.14 9.82 9.12
C ARG A 50 0.87 9.26 10.13
N GLU A 51 1.38 8.06 9.91
CA GLU A 51 2.41 7.47 10.77
C GLU A 51 3.75 8.22 10.68
N VAL A 52 4.16 8.63 9.47
CA VAL A 52 5.38 9.40 9.22
C VAL A 52 5.33 10.74 9.96
N ILE A 53 4.24 11.52 9.83
CA ILE A 53 4.12 12.82 10.49
C ILE A 53 4.05 12.71 12.03
N SER A 54 3.61 11.56 12.55
CA SER A 54 3.48 11.35 13.99
C SER A 54 4.80 10.99 14.67
N LYS A 55 5.85 10.65 13.90
CA LYS A 55 7.16 10.22 14.40
C LYS A 55 8.26 11.19 13.90
N PRO A 56 8.83 12.06 14.77
CA PRO A 56 9.80 13.08 14.35
C PRO A 56 10.99 12.52 13.53
N ASN A 57 11.51 11.36 13.92
CA ASN A 57 12.65 10.71 13.24
C ASN A 57 12.30 10.20 11.82
N LEU A 58 11.03 9.86 11.56
CA LEU A 58 10.60 9.41 10.23
C LEU A 58 10.38 10.58 9.28
N VAL A 59 9.89 11.72 9.79
CA VAL A 59 9.73 12.95 9.00
C VAL A 59 11.07 13.36 8.38
N THR A 60 12.14 13.41 9.17
CA THR A 60 13.48 13.77 8.67
C THR A 60 13.95 12.80 7.58
N SER A 61 13.81 11.50 7.78
CA SER A 61 14.21 10.48 6.80
C SER A 61 13.42 10.59 5.49
N VAL A 62 12.10 10.82 5.57
CA VAL A 62 11.25 10.98 4.38
C VAL A 62 11.56 12.26 3.62
N VAL A 63 11.83 13.37 4.32
CA VAL A 63 12.24 14.63 3.69
C VAL A 63 13.58 14.48 2.99
N VAL A 64 14.59 13.89 3.66
CA VAL A 64 15.92 13.68 3.08
C VAL A 64 15.85 12.75 1.86
N ASN A 65 15.14 11.63 1.98
CA ASN A 65 14.95 10.70 0.86
C ASN A 65 14.13 11.33 -0.28
N GLY A 66 13.09 12.10 0.06
CA GLY A 66 12.26 12.83 -0.91
C GLY A 66 13.06 13.86 -1.70
N ILE A 67 13.96 14.60 -1.04
CA ILE A 67 14.88 15.53 -1.70
C ILE A 67 15.85 14.77 -2.61
N GLY A 68 16.41 13.64 -2.16
CA GLY A 68 17.29 12.80 -2.99
C GLY A 68 16.58 12.28 -4.25
N LEU A 69 15.33 11.81 -4.12
CA LEU A 69 14.50 11.36 -5.24
C LEU A 69 14.16 12.50 -6.20
N ALA A 70 13.71 13.64 -5.67
CA ALA A 70 13.38 14.80 -6.49
C ALA A 70 14.63 15.31 -7.24
N THR A 71 15.76 15.42 -6.53
CA THR A 71 17.05 15.80 -7.12
C THR A 71 17.49 14.81 -8.19
N GLY A 72 17.35 13.50 -7.96
CA GLY A 72 17.66 12.46 -8.94
C GLY A 72 16.78 12.53 -10.18
N ILE A 73 15.47 12.76 -10.02
CA ILE A 73 14.53 12.95 -11.14
C ILE A 73 14.86 14.22 -11.93
N LEU A 74 15.12 15.34 -11.24
CA LEU A 74 15.51 16.60 -11.87
C LEU A 74 16.86 16.47 -12.59
N ALA A 75 17.84 15.83 -11.94
CA ALA A 75 19.14 15.54 -12.55
C ALA A 75 18.97 14.67 -13.79
N LYS A 76 18.16 13.61 -13.75
CA LYS A 76 17.86 12.79 -14.93
C LYS A 76 17.19 13.60 -16.04
N LYS A 77 16.27 14.48 -15.70
CA LYS A 77 15.58 15.35 -16.66
C LYS A 77 16.51 16.40 -17.27
N ILE A 78 17.51 16.89 -16.54
CA ILE A 78 18.50 17.86 -17.02
C ILE A 78 19.58 17.14 -17.85
N LEU A 79 20.15 16.05 -17.34
CA LEU A 79 21.26 15.32 -17.96
C LEU A 79 20.84 14.50 -19.19
N ILE A 80 19.64 13.92 -19.19
CA ILE A 80 19.11 13.09 -20.29
C ILE A 80 18.06 13.88 -21.10
N GLY A 81 17.90 15.18 -20.84
CA GLY A 81 16.76 15.99 -21.27
C GLY A 81 16.28 15.73 -22.69
N SER A 82 14.96 15.47 -22.82
CA SER A 82 14.14 15.31 -24.03
C SER A 82 14.83 14.80 -25.31
N THR A 83 15.90 14.02 -25.20
CA THR A 83 16.67 13.65 -26.38
C THR A 83 16.03 12.40 -26.96
N ARG A 84 15.44 12.53 -28.15
CA ARG A 84 14.92 11.40 -28.95
C ARG A 84 16.03 10.44 -29.39
N ASN A 85 17.29 10.84 -29.28
CA ASN A 85 18.43 10.07 -29.75
C ASN A 85 18.82 8.98 -28.73
N PRO A 86 18.81 7.69 -29.11
CA PRO A 86 19.10 6.57 -28.20
C PRO A 86 20.57 6.55 -27.73
N LEU A 87 21.50 7.11 -28.50
CA LEU A 87 22.93 7.14 -28.17
C LEU A 87 23.25 7.96 -26.90
N THR A 88 22.61 9.11 -26.72
CA THR A 88 22.82 9.94 -25.51
C THR A 88 22.22 9.30 -24.27
N LYS A 89 21.13 8.52 -24.40
CA LYS A 89 20.62 7.69 -23.30
C LYS A 89 21.61 6.61 -22.88
N LEU A 90 22.28 5.98 -23.85
CA LEU A 90 23.27 4.94 -23.59
C LEU A 90 24.49 5.51 -22.85
N LEU A 91 24.97 6.68 -23.27
CA LEU A 91 26.07 7.39 -22.59
C LEU A 91 25.69 7.78 -21.16
N GLY A 92 24.47 8.27 -20.94
CA GLY A 92 23.95 8.55 -19.60
C GLY A 92 23.96 7.33 -18.69
N PHE A 93 23.54 6.16 -19.20
CA PHE A 93 23.57 4.90 -18.47
C PHE A 93 24.98 4.44 -18.12
N ILE A 94 25.96 4.61 -19.02
CA ILE A 94 27.36 4.29 -18.76
C ILE A 94 27.92 5.17 -17.64
N VAL A 95 27.63 6.47 -17.67
CA VAL A 95 28.05 7.41 -16.61
C VAL A 95 27.42 7.03 -15.27
N GLU A 96 26.13 6.69 -15.27
CA GLU A 96 25.40 6.23 -14.08
C GLU A 96 26.05 4.97 -13.47
N ILE A 97 26.39 3.97 -14.29
CA ILE A 97 27.09 2.75 -13.85
C ILE A 97 28.46 3.09 -13.23
N VAL A 98 29.24 3.97 -13.86
CA VAL A 98 30.57 4.34 -13.37
C VAL A 98 30.49 5.04 -12.01
N VAL A 99 29.56 5.98 -11.86
CA VAL A 99 29.33 6.69 -10.60
C VAL A 99 28.84 5.72 -9.53
N ALA A 100 27.86 4.87 -9.83
CA ALA A 100 27.34 3.87 -8.91
C ALA A 100 28.43 2.90 -8.43
N LYS A 101 29.27 2.40 -9.33
CA LYS A 101 30.42 1.54 -8.99
C LYS A 101 31.44 2.24 -8.10
N LYS A 102 31.69 3.54 -8.32
CA LYS A 102 32.65 4.32 -7.53
C LYS A 102 32.15 4.59 -6.12
N ILE A 103 30.85 4.83 -5.96
CA ILE A 103 30.21 5.01 -4.65
C ILE A 103 30.16 3.67 -3.90
N ALA A 104 29.76 2.58 -4.57
CA ALA A 104 29.72 1.23 -4.00
C ALA A 104 31.09 0.71 -3.56
N LYS A 105 32.19 1.18 -4.17
CA LYS A 105 33.56 0.86 -3.74
C LYS A 105 34.04 1.68 -2.52
N LYS A 106 33.34 2.76 -2.18
CA LYS A 106 33.67 3.67 -1.08
C LYS A 106 32.74 3.52 0.14
N ALA A 107 31.66 2.77 0.01
CA ALA A 107 30.81 2.30 1.11
C ALA A 107 31.35 0.97 1.65
#